data_AF-A0A137Q770-F1
#
_entry.id   AF-A0A137Q770-F1
#
_cell.length_a   1.000
_cell.length_b   1.000
_cell.length_c   1.000
_cell.angle_alpha   90.00
_cell.angle_beta   90.00
_cell.angle_gamma   90.00
#
_symmetry.space_group_name_H-M   'P 1'
#
loop_
_entity.id
_entity.type
_entity.pdbx_description
1 polymer ?
#
loop_
_entity_poly.entity_id
_entity_poly.type
_entity_poly.pdbx_seq_one_letter_code
_entity_poly.pdbx_strand_id
1 'polypeptide(L)' 'MSKDRARKLCPKFIGPYKVVESNPEMSNYKLDLPQALVNQRIHLVFHVSLLRPFHESDDISFLD' A
#
# COMPACT_ATOMS: atom_id res chain seq x y z
N MET A 1 -15.84 23.71 -7.74
CA MET A 1 -16.54 22.40 -7.86
C MET A 1 -15.59 21.43 -8.51
N SER A 2 -15.04 20.48 -7.75
CA SER A 2 -14.04 19.54 -8.25
C SER A 2 -14.71 18.52 -9.16
N LYS A 3 -14.31 18.51 -10.44
CA LYS A 3 -14.80 17.58 -11.48
C LYS A 3 -14.78 16.13 -10.98
N ASP A 4 -15.88 15.44 -11.27
CA ASP A 4 -16.13 14.00 -11.10
C ASP A 4 -14.91 13.19 -11.56
N ARG A 5 -14.02 12.83 -10.63
CA ARG A 5 -12.91 11.92 -10.92
C ARG A 5 -13.49 10.52 -10.91
N ALA A 6 -13.67 9.94 -12.09
CA ALA A 6 -14.14 8.56 -12.25
C ALA A 6 -13.24 7.60 -11.46
N ARG A 7 -13.72 7.12 -10.31
CA ARG A 7 -12.97 6.22 -9.39
C ARG A 7 -12.70 4.82 -9.96
N LYS A 8 -13.29 4.47 -11.11
CA LYS A 8 -13.27 3.12 -11.67
C LYS A 8 -11.88 2.65 -12.14
N LEU A 9 -10.99 3.58 -12.49
CA LEU A 9 -9.65 3.27 -12.99
C LEU A 9 -8.52 3.67 -12.03
N CYS A 10 -8.85 4.21 -10.84
CA CYS A 10 -7.81 4.57 -9.88
C CYS A 10 -7.30 3.31 -9.17
N PRO A 11 -5.98 3.15 -9.01
CA PRO A 11 -5.43 2.04 -8.24
C PRO A 11 -5.94 2.12 -6.79
N LYS A 12 -6.49 1.00 -6.30
CA LYS A 12 -7.05 0.90 -4.95
C LYS A 12 -5.98 0.86 -3.86
N PHE A 13 -4.80 0.34 -4.20
CA PHE A 13 -3.64 0.22 -3.32
C PHE A 13 -2.47 0.96 -3.95
N ILE A 14 -1.61 1.51 -3.11
CA ILE A 14 -0.42 2.26 -3.53
C ILE A 14 0.83 1.50 -3.12
N GLY A 15 1.67 1.14 -4.08
CA GLY A 15 3.02 0.63 -3.87
C GLY A 15 3.14 -0.69 -3.09
N PRO A 16 4.21 -1.45 -3.33
CA PRO A 16 4.76 -2.31 -2.30
C PRO A 16 5.52 -1.45 -1.29
N TYR A 17 5.20 -1.58 -0.01
CA TYR A 17 5.99 -1.01 1.08
C TYR A 17 6.57 -2.13 1.93
N LYS A 18 7.78 -1.90 2.43
CA LYS A 18 8.44 -2.86 3.32
C LYS A 18 7.83 -2.76 4.71
N VAL A 19 7.61 -3.90 5.34
CA VAL A 19 7.22 -3.97 6.75
C VAL A 19 8.48 -3.80 7.59
N VAL A 20 8.51 -2.76 8.44
CA VAL A 20 9.61 -2.50 9.37
C VAL A 20 9.40 -3.25 10.67
N GLU A 21 8.16 -3.25 11.19
CA GLU A 21 7.81 -3.90 12.45
C GLU A 21 6.45 -4.58 12.30
N SER A 22 6.30 -5.78 12.84
CA SER A 22 5.05 -6.53 12.88
C SER A 22 4.58 -6.72 14.31
N ASN A 23 3.36 -6.30 14.62
CA ASN A 23 2.72 -6.53 15.91
C ASN A 23 1.50 -7.45 15.75
N PRO A 24 1.70 -8.78 15.69
CA PRO A 24 0.65 -9.74 15.37
C PRO A 24 -0.48 -9.75 16.42
N GLU A 25 -0.17 -9.48 17.69
CA GLU A 25 -1.16 -9.43 18.78
C GLU A 25 -2.25 -8.38 18.54
N MET A 26 -1.89 -7.22 17.99
CA MET A 26 -2.84 -6.17 17.65
C MET A 26 -3.18 -6.12 16.15
N SER A 27 -2.72 -7.09 15.37
CA SER A 27 -2.90 -7.12 13.90
C SER A 27 -2.45 -5.82 13.21
N ASN A 28 -1.41 -5.17 13.74
CA ASN A 28 -0.89 -3.91 13.25
C ASN A 28 0.53 -4.09 12.72
N TYR A 29 0.83 -3.43 11.60
CA TYR A 29 2.12 -3.49 10.94
C TYR A 29 2.62 -2.09 10.64
N LYS A 30 3.89 -1.84 10.92
CA LYS A 30 4.56 -0.59 10.57
C LYS A 30 5.23 -0.74 9.22
N LEU A 31 4.95 0.20 8.33
CA LEU A 31 5.51 0.25 6.99
C LEU A 31 6.60 1.31 6.87
N ASP A 32 7.57 1.04 6.01
CA ASP A 32 8.55 2.01 5.55
C ASP A 32 7.91 2.86 4.46
N LEU A 33 7.36 4.00 4.84
CA LEU A 33 6.72 4.92 3.92
C LEU A 33 7.71 5.99 3.44
N PRO A 34 7.66 6.38 2.15
CA PRO A 34 8.42 7.52 1.64
C PRO A 34 8.20 8.78 2.48
N GLN A 35 9.27 9.55 2.69
CA GLN A 35 9.22 10.80 3.47
C GLN A 35 8.14 11.77 2.95
N ALA A 36 7.83 11.75 1.65
CA ALA A 36 6.76 12.56 1.06
C ALA A 36 5.38 12.27 1.66
N LEU A 37 5.09 11.01 2.02
CA LEU A 37 3.83 10.60 2.68
C LEU A 37 3.86 10.93 4.17
N VAL A 38 5.01 10.74 4.82
CA VAL A 38 5.20 11.12 6.23
C VAL A 38 5.04 12.62 6.43
N ASN A 39 5.56 13.43 5.51
CA ASN A 39 5.39 14.90 5.52
C ASN A 39 3.92 15.32 5.36
N GLN A 40 3.09 14.46 4.75
CA GLN A 40 1.64 14.64 4.67
C GLN A 40 0.90 14.13 5.93
N ARG A 41 1.64 13.78 6.99
CA ARG A 41 1.14 13.26 8.27
C ARG A 41 0.42 11.92 8.14
N ILE A 42 0.81 11.09 7.18
CA ILE A 42 0.31 9.71 7.09
C ILE A 42 0.98 8.87 8.17
N HIS A 43 0.17 8.11 8.90
CA HIS A 43 0.65 7.18 9.91
C HIS A 43 1.44 6.04 9.27
N LEU A 44 2.53 5.63 9.93
CA LEU A 44 3.37 4.50 9.48
C LEU A 44 2.75 3.14 9.81
N VAL A 45 1.83 3.10 10.79
CA VAL A 45 1.23 1.87 11.31
C VAL A 45 -0.16 1.68 10.73
N PHE A 46 -0.40 0.50 10.18
CA PHE A 46 -1.66 0.11 9.55
C PHE A 46 -2.15 -1.23 10.10
N HIS A 47 -3.47 -1.34 10.23
CA HIS A 47 -4.13 -2.59 10.54
C HIS A 47 -4.07 -3.54 9.33
N VAL A 48 -3.94 -4.85 9.59
CA VAL A 48 -3.81 -5.90 8.57
C VAL A 48 -4.90 -5.85 7.50
N SER A 49 -6.13 -5.44 7.84
CA SER A 49 -7.25 -5.33 6.90
C SER A 49 -7.04 -4.29 5.79
N LEU A 50 -6.12 -3.33 5.99
CA LEU A 50 -5.76 -2.30 5.01
C LEU A 50 -4.56 -2.71 4.16
N LEU A 51 -3.91 -3.83 4.49
CA LEU A 51 -2.71 -4.31 3.84
C LEU A 51 -3.04 -5.46 2.90
N ARG A 52 -2.23 -5.60 1.85
CA ARG A 52 -2.22 -6.79 1.00
C ARG A 52 -0.78 -7.25 0.82
N PRO A 53 -0.51 -8.56 0.91
CA PRO A 53 0.80 -9.08 0.55
C PRO A 53 1.07 -8.74 -0.91
N PHE A 54 2.26 -8.21 -1.17
CA PHE A 54 2.73 -8.02 -2.53
C PHE A 54 3.12 -9.38 -3.09
N HIS A 55 2.58 -9.72 -4.26
CA HIS A 55 2.98 -10.88 -5.03
C HIS A 55 3.66 -10.34 -6.28
N GLU A 56 4.93 -10.70 -6.49
CA GLU A 56 5.64 -10.34 -7.71
C GLU A 56 4.92 -11.01 -8.89
N SER A 57 4.61 -10.24 -9.93
CA SER A 57 3.98 -10.81 -11.12
C SER A 57 5.06 -11.63 -11.83
N ASP A 58 4.77 -12.91 -12.11
CA ASP A 58 5.61 -13.74 -12.97
C ASP A 58 5.52 -13.18 -14.41
N ASP A 59 6.33 -12.16 -14.68
CA ASP A 59 6.43 -11.45 -15.97
C ASP A 59 6.89 -12.39 -17.12
N ILE A 60 7.31 -13.61 -16.78
CA ILE A 60 7.74 -14.66 -17.71
C ILE A 60 6.55 -15.21 -18.54
N SER A 61 5.31 -14.97 -18.12
CA SER A 61 4.11 -15.57 -18.73
C SER A 61 3.53 -14.83 -19.94
N PHE A 62 4.07 -13.66 -20.33
CA PHE A 62 3.54 -12.84 -21.44
C PHE A 62 4.49 -12.69 -22.63
N LEU A 63 5.52 -13.54 -22.73
CA LEU A 63 6.38 -13.59 -23.90
C LEU A 63 5.84 -14.61 -24.93
N ASP A 64 4.72 -14.28 -25.59
CA ASP A 64 4.28 -14.92 -26.85
C ASP A 64 3.84 -13.86 -27.86
#